data_AF-A0A6N9H0N1-F1
#
_entry.id   AF-A0A6N9H0N1-F1
#
_cell.length_a   1.000
_cell.length_b   1.000
_cell.length_c   1.000
_cell.angle_alpha   90.00
_cell.angle_beta   90.00
_cell.angle_gamma   90.00
#
_symmetry.space_group_name_H-M   'P 1'
#
loop_
_entity.id
_entity.type
_entity.pdbx_description
1 polymer ?
#
loop_
_entity_poly.entity_id
_entity_poly.type
_entity_poly.pdbx_seq_one_letter_code
_entity_poly.pdbx_strand_id
1 'polypeptide(L)'
;MPIPAHAGTLGRAEIPVRSSVRPPLVACVPLLLALFAAAGPAAEANAQNLGPEDGRELPPADLKRVAVGSRAPNFTLASYGGAPVELAGYRGRKFVVLVFYRGHW
;
A
#
# COMPACT_ATOMS: atom_id res chain seq x y z
N MET A 1 -77.85 16.41 -34.38
CA MET A 1 -78.92 15.72 -33.63
C MET A 1 -78.56 15.76 -32.15
N PRO A 2 -79.46 16.20 -31.25
CA PRO A 2 -79.26 16.15 -29.81
C PRO A 2 -80.04 14.97 -29.16
N ILE A 3 -79.87 14.81 -27.83
CA ILE A 3 -80.69 14.06 -26.84
C ILE A 3 -80.22 12.59 -26.58
N PRO A 4 -80.20 12.06 -25.34
CA PRO A 4 -79.80 12.61 -24.03
C PRO A 4 -79.02 11.59 -23.15
N ALA A 5 -78.77 12.00 -21.90
CA ALA A 5 -78.15 11.28 -20.80
C ALA A 5 -78.96 10.10 -20.22
N HIS A 6 -78.26 9.16 -19.56
CA HIS A 6 -78.76 8.47 -18.36
C HIS A 6 -77.62 8.12 -17.39
N ALA A 7 -77.93 8.29 -16.11
CA ALA A 7 -77.07 8.22 -14.96
C ALA A 7 -76.89 6.79 -14.41
N GLY A 8 -75.76 6.57 -13.71
CA GLY A 8 -75.52 5.45 -12.78
C GLY A 8 -74.25 5.76 -11.98
N THR A 9 -74.39 6.34 -10.79
CA THR A 9 -74.40 5.67 -9.47
C THR A 9 -73.05 5.07 -9.04
N LEU A 10 -72.35 5.88 -8.24
CA LEU A 10 -71.61 5.56 -7.01
C LEU A 10 -70.69 4.33 -6.99
N GLY A 11 -69.40 4.60 -7.14
CA GLY A 11 -68.32 3.79 -6.59
C GLY A 11 -67.28 4.70 -5.94
N ARG A 12 -67.50 5.05 -4.67
CA ARG A 12 -66.52 5.75 -3.82
C ARG A 12 -65.35 4.79 -3.56
N ALA A 13 -64.39 4.79 -4.47
CA ALA A 13 -63.11 4.11 -4.27
C ALA A 13 -62.23 5.02 -3.41
N GLU A 14 -62.06 4.63 -2.16
CA GLU A 14 -61.25 5.33 -1.18
C GLU A 14 -59.78 5.30 -1.60
N ILE A 15 -59.12 6.46 -1.54
CA ILE A 15 -57.72 6.66 -1.89
C ILE A 15 -56.86 6.11 -0.75
N PRO A 16 -56.05 5.05 -0.92
CA PRO A 16 -55.05 4.70 0.08
C PRO A 16 -53.91 5.73 0.04
N VAL A 17 -53.74 6.41 1.17
CA VAL A 17 -52.69 7.41 1.44
C VAL A 17 -51.31 6.79 1.18
N ARG A 18 -50.52 7.44 0.32
CA ARG A 18 -49.16 7.04 -0.03
C ARG A 18 -48.24 7.35 1.15
N SER A 19 -47.88 6.35 1.95
CA SER A 19 -46.90 6.51 3.02
C SER A 19 -45.52 6.81 2.43
N SER A 20 -45.10 8.07 2.54
CA SER A 20 -43.77 8.55 2.21
C SER A 20 -42.77 8.03 3.24
N VAL A 21 -42.06 6.95 2.91
CA VAL A 21 -40.93 6.50 3.71
C VAL A 21 -39.72 7.35 3.33
N ARG A 22 -39.43 8.37 4.13
CA ARG A 22 -38.14 9.07 4.10
C ARG A 22 -37.12 8.18 4.81
N PRO A 23 -36.02 7.74 4.17
CA PRO A 23 -34.98 7.03 4.90
C PRO A 23 -34.23 8.02 5.82
N PRO A 24 -34.00 7.67 7.10
CA PRO A 24 -33.26 8.54 8.00
C PRO A 24 -31.76 8.50 7.70
N LEU A 25 -31.20 9.71 7.65
CA LEU A 25 -29.79 10.09 7.72
C LEU A 25 -29.07 9.47 8.94
N VAL A 26 -28.80 8.16 8.94
CA VAL A 26 -28.00 7.50 9.99
C VAL A 26 -27.17 6.38 9.37
N ALA A 27 -26.26 6.72 8.45
CA ALA A 27 -25.33 5.73 7.85
C ALA A 27 -23.92 6.29 7.62
N CYS A 28 -23.56 7.44 8.21
CA CYS A 28 -22.25 8.07 7.98
C CYS A 28 -21.23 7.86 9.13
N VAL A 29 -21.65 7.31 10.27
CA VAL A 29 -20.78 7.22 11.46
C VAL A 29 -19.80 6.02 11.48
N PRO A 30 -20.05 4.84 10.86
CA PRO A 30 -19.04 3.77 10.93
C PRO A 30 -17.91 3.96 9.91
N LEU A 31 -18.10 4.78 8.87
CA LEU A 31 -17.11 4.98 7.82
C LEU A 31 -15.90 5.81 8.30
N LEU A 32 -16.09 6.67 9.31
CA LEU A 32 -15.00 7.47 9.88
C LEU A 32 -14.14 6.69 10.88
N LEU A 33 -14.65 5.59 11.46
CA LEU A 33 -13.89 4.75 12.39
C LEU A 33 -13.02 3.70 11.67
N ALA A 34 -13.36 3.37 10.42
CA ALA A 34 -12.56 2.46 9.59
C ALA A 34 -11.30 3.12 8.97
N LEU A 35 -11.16 4.45 9.05
CA LEU A 35 -10.03 5.18 8.44
C LEU A 35 -8.76 5.22 9.31
N PHE A 36 -8.83 4.79 10.57
CA PHE A 36 -7.71 4.88 11.53
C PHE A 36 -6.96 3.56 11.77
N ALA A 37 -7.34 2.46 11.11
CA ALA A 37 -6.73 1.14 11.33
C ALA A 37 -5.55 0.82 10.38
N ALA A 38 -4.95 1.82 9.72
CA ALA A 38 -3.79 1.64 8.85
C ALA A 38 -2.48 2.18 9.46
N ALA A 39 -2.39 2.25 10.80
CA ALA A 39 -1.10 2.29 11.46
C ALA A 39 -0.48 0.88 11.38
N GLY A 40 0.11 0.56 10.22
CA GLY A 40 1.06 -0.55 10.12
C GLY A 40 2.15 -0.36 11.17
N PRO A 41 2.79 -1.45 11.65
CA PRO A 41 3.79 -1.34 12.70
C PRO A 41 4.83 -0.33 12.21
N ALA A 42 5.08 0.68 13.04
CA ALA A 42 6.24 1.54 12.87
C ALA A 42 7.41 0.58 12.66
N ALA A 43 8.06 0.66 11.50
CA ALA A 43 9.25 -0.11 11.24
C ALA A 43 10.18 0.18 12.41
N GLU A 44 10.28 -0.79 13.33
CA GLU A 44 11.22 -0.70 14.42
C GLU A 44 12.56 -0.47 13.72
N ALA A 45 13.21 0.64 14.06
CA ALA A 45 14.62 0.79 13.82
C ALA A 45 15.29 -0.31 14.66
N ASN A 46 15.22 -1.54 14.16
CA ASN A 46 16.05 -2.65 14.54
C ASN A 46 17.45 -2.06 14.62
N ALA A 47 18.25 -2.35 15.64
CA ALA A 47 19.62 -1.84 15.71
C ALA A 47 20.32 -2.25 14.40
N GLN A 48 20.32 -1.35 13.39
CA GLN A 48 20.23 -1.81 12.01
C GLN A 48 21.58 -2.39 11.65
N ASN A 49 21.63 -3.70 11.42
CA ASN A 49 22.77 -4.32 10.80
C ASN A 49 22.79 -3.84 9.34
N LEU A 50 23.44 -2.70 9.11
CA LEU A 50 23.59 -2.09 7.79
C LEU A 50 24.70 -2.78 6.97
N GLY A 51 25.27 -3.86 7.47
CA GLY A 51 26.20 -4.69 6.74
C GLY A 51 25.51 -5.58 5.71
N PRO A 52 26.28 -6.24 4.82
CA PRO A 52 25.78 -7.26 3.91
C PRO A 52 24.94 -8.31 4.64
N GLU A 53 23.78 -8.64 4.08
CA GLU A 53 22.96 -9.75 4.58
C GLU A 53 23.55 -11.11 4.19
N ASP A 54 24.33 -11.13 3.11
CA ASP A 54 24.97 -12.29 2.52
C ASP A 54 26.50 -12.33 2.72
N GLY A 55 27.10 -13.49 2.50
CA GLY A 55 28.55 -13.67 2.50
C GLY A 55 29.22 -13.60 3.87
N ARG A 56 28.46 -13.79 4.96
CA ARG A 56 28.96 -13.79 6.36
C ARG A 56 29.86 -15.00 6.65
N GLU A 57 29.70 -16.06 5.88
CA GLU A 57 30.46 -17.31 5.90
C GLU A 57 31.73 -17.25 5.05
N LEU A 58 31.93 -16.19 4.26
CA LEU A 58 33.09 -16.07 3.39
C LEU A 58 34.36 -15.80 4.21
N PRO A 59 35.50 -16.41 3.85
CA PRO A 59 36.76 -16.13 4.50
C PRO A 59 37.08 -14.62 4.43
N PRO A 60 37.46 -13.99 5.56
CA PRO A 60 37.67 -12.53 5.62
C PRO A 60 38.90 -12.06 4.84
N ALA A 61 39.83 -12.94 4.50
CA ALA A 61 41.12 -12.62 3.90
C ALA A 61 41.28 -13.09 2.43
N ASP A 62 40.20 -13.45 1.76
CA ASP A 62 40.25 -13.76 0.32
C ASP A 62 40.24 -12.47 -0.51
N LEU A 63 41.41 -11.83 -0.56
CA LEU A 63 41.64 -10.56 -1.25
C LEU A 63 41.51 -10.67 -2.78
N LYS A 64 41.48 -11.89 -3.34
CA LYS A 64 41.39 -12.12 -4.78
C LYS A 64 39.97 -11.96 -5.33
N ARG A 65 38.96 -11.83 -4.46
CA ARG A 65 37.54 -11.68 -4.85
C ARG A 65 37.23 -10.34 -5.52
N VAL A 66 38.07 -9.32 -5.32
CA VAL A 66 37.90 -7.98 -5.88
C VAL A 66 39.17 -7.58 -6.61
N ALA A 67 39.07 -7.43 -7.94
CA ALA A 67 40.17 -7.03 -8.79
C ALA A 67 39.68 -6.07 -9.87
N VAL A 68 40.55 -5.15 -10.31
CA VAL A 68 40.26 -4.22 -11.40
C VAL A 68 39.96 -4.99 -12.69
N GLY A 69 38.96 -4.56 -13.44
CA GLY A 69 38.51 -5.21 -14.67
C GLY A 69 37.68 -6.48 -14.47
N SER A 70 37.63 -7.03 -13.25
CA SER A 70 36.75 -8.14 -12.91
C SER A 70 35.34 -7.66 -12.57
N ARG A 71 34.36 -8.54 -12.76
CA ARG A 71 32.98 -8.25 -12.35
C ARG A 71 32.91 -8.10 -10.83
N ALA A 72 32.36 -6.99 -10.35
CA ALA A 72 32.12 -6.79 -8.92
C ALA A 72 31.20 -7.91 -8.36
N PRO A 73 31.59 -8.54 -7.23
CA PRO A 73 30.74 -9.50 -6.52
C PRO A 73 29.38 -8.88 -6.20
N ASN A 74 28.33 -9.69 -6.32
CA ASN A 74 27.01 -9.23 -5.93
C ASN A 74 26.87 -9.29 -4.41
N PHE A 75 26.06 -8.40 -3.85
CA PHE A 75 25.63 -8.44 -2.46
C PHE A 75 24.32 -7.66 -2.29
N THR A 76 23.65 -7.89 -1.15
CA THR A 76 22.42 -7.18 -0.76
C THR A 76 22.60 -6.49 0.59
N LEU A 77 22.21 -5.22 0.66
CA LEU A 77 22.24 -4.40 1.88
C LEU A 77 20.84 -3.91 2.23
N ALA A 78 20.58 -3.73 3.51
CA ALA A 78 19.50 -2.86 3.94
C ALA A 78 19.85 -1.40 3.62
N SER A 79 18.91 -0.68 3.00
CA SER A 79 18.94 0.77 2.95
C SER A 79 18.66 1.35 4.34
N TYR A 80 18.95 2.63 4.55
CA TYR A 80 18.55 3.36 5.77
C TYR A 80 17.05 3.24 6.07
N GLY A 81 16.21 3.19 5.03
CA GLY A 81 14.77 2.96 5.15
C GLY A 81 14.35 1.50 5.34
N GLY A 82 15.29 0.57 5.54
CA GLY A 82 15.07 -0.88 5.67
C GLY A 82 14.80 -1.63 4.37
N ALA A 83 14.56 -0.93 3.25
CA ALA A 83 14.36 -1.57 1.96
C ALA A 83 15.66 -2.23 1.46
N PRO A 84 15.60 -3.47 0.93
CA PRO A 84 16.78 -4.15 0.41
C PRO A 84 17.29 -3.48 -0.88
N VAL A 85 18.62 -3.42 -1.02
CA VAL A 85 19.33 -2.87 -2.17
C VAL A 85 20.35 -3.88 -2.65
N GLU A 86 20.20 -4.32 -3.90
CA GLU A 86 21.10 -5.29 -4.54
C GLU A 86 22.03 -4.60 -5.54
N LEU A 87 23.34 -4.88 -5.46
CA LEU A 87 24.32 -4.25 -6.36
C LEU A 87 24.04 -4.56 -7.83
N ALA A 88 23.62 -5.79 -8.15
CA ALA A 88 23.32 -6.22 -9.51
C ALA A 88 22.28 -5.33 -10.20
N GLY A 89 21.34 -4.74 -9.45
CA GLY A 89 20.33 -3.85 -9.99
C GLY A 89 20.90 -2.60 -10.67
N TYR A 90 22.12 -2.16 -10.31
CA TYR A 90 22.73 -0.96 -10.88
C TYR A 90 23.58 -1.21 -12.13
N ARG A 91 23.84 -2.47 -12.48
CA ARG A 91 24.69 -2.85 -13.63
C ARG A 91 24.15 -2.24 -14.92
N GLY A 92 25.03 -1.57 -15.69
CA GLY A 92 24.68 -0.96 -16.98
C GLY A 92 23.78 0.27 -16.90
N ARG A 93 23.33 0.69 -15.71
CA ARG A 93 22.46 1.87 -15.54
C ARG A 93 23.22 3.11 -15.10
N LYS A 94 24.23 2.92 -14.23
CA LYS A 94 25.07 4.00 -13.70
C LYS A 94 26.39 3.48 -13.15
N PHE A 95 27.34 4.39 -12.99
CA PHE A 95 28.54 4.13 -12.21
C PHE A 95 28.20 4.11 -10.72
N VAL A 96 28.81 3.18 -9.98
CA VAL A 96 28.59 2.99 -8.54
C VAL A 96 29.93 3.08 -7.83
N VAL A 97 29.99 3.88 -6.77
CA VAL A 97 31.15 3.97 -5.87
C VAL A 97 30.75 3.31 -4.56
N LEU A 98 31.60 2.40 -4.06
CA LEU A 98 31.39 1.70 -2.79
C LEU A 98 32.34 2.27 -1.74
N VAL A 99 31.79 2.75 -0.63
CA VAL A 99 32.56 3.28 0.50
C VAL A 99 32.27 2.40 1.71
N PHE A 100 33.29 1.67 2.17
CA PHE A 100 33.20 0.85 3.37
C PHE A 100 33.66 1.66 4.58
N TYR A 101 32.76 1.82 5.55
CA TYR A 101 33.06 2.52 6.80
C TYR A 101 32.90 1.57 7.99
N ARG A 102 33.69 1.77 9.04
CA ARG A 102 33.72 0.91 10.24
C ARG A 102 33.29 1.75 11.44
N GLY A 103 31.99 1.70 11.74
CA GLY A 103 31.34 2.46 12.81
C GLY A 103 30.12 3.25 12.33
N HIS A 104 29.35 3.78 13.27
CA HIS A 104 28.32 4.81 13.04
C HIS A 104 28.65 5.98 13.95
N TRP A 105 28.52 7.21 13.45
CA TRP A 105 28.69 8.46 14.20
C TRP A 105 27.35 9.16 14.37
#